data_AF-D3E635-F1
#
_entry.id   AF-D3E635-F1
#
_cell.length_a   1.000
_cell.length_b   1.000
_cell.length_c   1.000
_cell.angle_alpha   90.00
_cell.angle_beta   90.00
_cell.angle_gamma   90.00
#
_symmetry.space_group_name_H-M   'P 1'
#
loop_
_entity.id
_entity.type
_entity.pdbx_description
1 polymer ?
#
loop_
_entity_poly.entity_id
_entity_poly.type
_entity_poly.pdbx_seq_one_letter_code
_entity_poly.pdbx_strand_id
1 'polypeptide(L)' 'MSIDRFILKKLNNCQEITTRRNLVKLFQIRIQRAQIAEDRYYGL' A
#
# COMPACT_ATOMS: atom_id res chain seq x y z
N MET A 1 13.96 5.47 -2.24
CA MET A 1 13.21 4.40 -1.55
C MET A 1 11.78 4.45 -2.08
N SER A 2 11.19 3.36 -2.58
CA SER A 2 9.78 3.41 -3.02
C SER A 2 8.86 3.57 -1.81
N ILE A 3 7.70 4.18 -2.03
CA ILE A 3 6.71 4.37 -0.97
C ILE A 3 6.19 3.03 -0.42
N ASP A 4 6.12 2.00 -1.26
CA ASP A 4 5.74 0.64 -0.85
C ASP A 4 6.76 0.06 0.14
N ARG A 5 8.06 0.22 -0.15
CA ARG A 5 9.13 -0.19 0.78
C ARG A 5 9.12 0.63 2.07
N PHE A 6 8.75 1.91 2.01
CA PHE A 6 8.55 2.74 3.20
C PHE A 6 7.41 2.21 4.07
N ILE A 7 6.25 1.94 3.49
CA ILE A 7 5.07 1.44 4.21
C ILE A 7 5.40 0.10 4.89
N LEU A 8 6.00 -0.84 4.17
CA LEU A 8 6.39 -2.14 4.74
C LEU A 8 7.40 -2.01 5.88
N LYS A 9 8.44 -1.17 5.71
CA LYS A 9 9.43 -0.92 6.77
C LYS A 9 8.79 -0.30 8.01
N LYS A 10 7.85 0.64 7.82
CA LYS A 10 7.15 1.32 8.91
C LYS A 10 6.16 0.39 9.62
N LEU A 11 5.47 -0.49 8.89
CA LEU A 11 4.58 -1.50 9.47
C LEU A 11 5.33 -2.48 10.39
N ASN A 12 6.57 -2.81 10.06
CA ASN A 12 7.38 -3.77 10.82
C ASN A 12 7.73 -3.28 12.24
N ASN A 13 7.80 -1.96 12.46
CA ASN A 13 8.27 -1.37 13.72
C ASN A 13 7.29 -0.37 14.35
N CYS A 14 6.07 -0.23 13.81
CA CYS A 14 5.05 0.67 14.34
C CYS A 14 4.22 0.00 15.44
N GLN A 15 4.37 0.47 16.68
CA GLN A 15 3.58 0.02 17.84
C GLN A 15 2.23 0.76 17.95
N GLU A 16 2.09 1.92 17.30
CA GLU A 16 0.86 2.71 17.34
C GLU A 16 -0.21 2.09 16.43
N ILE A 17 -1.28 1.55 17.04
CA ILE A 17 -2.34 0.81 16.35
C ILE A 17 -3.03 1.64 15.26
N THR A 18 -3.33 2.91 15.54
CA THR A 18 -3.98 3.82 14.59
C THR A 18 -3.13 4.03 13.35
N THR A 19 -1.86 4.37 13.53
CA THR A 19 -0.90 4.52 12.43
C THR A 19 -0.73 3.21 11.66
N ARG A 20 -0.67 2.06 12.33
CA ARG A 20 -0.59 0.75 11.68
C ARG A 20 -1.81 0.48 10.79
N ARG A 21 -3.03 0.76 11.27
CA ARG A 21 -4.27 0.64 10.48
C ARG A 21 -4.25 1.57 9.26
N ASN A 22 -3.80 2.80 9.44
CA ASN A 22 -3.71 3.77 8.34
C ASN A 22 -2.71 3.34 7.27
N LEU A 23 -1.55 2.80 7.68
CA LEU A 23 -0.54 2.26 6.76
C LEU A 23 -1.05 1.05 5.98
N VAL A 24 -1.80 0.14 6.61
CA VAL A 24 -2.44 -0.99 5.92
C VAL A 24 -3.46 -0.49 4.89
N LYS A 25 -4.34 0.45 5.28
CA LYS A 25 -5.32 1.04 4.35
C LYS A 25 -4.63 1.71 3.15
N LEU A 26 -3.56 2.47 3.40
CA LEU A 26 -2.77 3.10 2.35
C LEU A 26 -2.18 2.06 1.40
N PHE A 27 -1.65 0.97 1.93
CA PHE A 27 -1.08 -0.11 1.12
C PHE A 27 -2.15 -0.79 0.24
N GLN A 28 -3.32 -1.07 0.81
CA GLN A 28 -4.46 -1.63 0.07
C GLN A 28 -4.90 -0.74 -1.09
N ILE A 29 -5.03 0.57 -0.86
CA ILE A 29 -5.37 1.55 -1.91
C ILE A 29 -4.34 1.51 -3.04
N ARG A 30 -3.05 1.36 -2.71
CA ARG A 30 -1.99 1.30 -3.71
C ARG A 30 -2.05 0.04 -4.56
N ILE A 31 -2.34 -1.12 -3.95
CA ILE A 31 -2.56 -2.38 -4.67
C ILE A 31 -3.76 -2.23 -5.63
N GLN A 32 -4.87 -1.69 -5.14
CA GLN A 32 -6.06 -1.47 -5.99
C GLN A 32 -5.76 -0.56 -7.18
N ARG A 33 -5.02 0.53 -6.98
CA ARG A 33 -4.63 1.43 -8.08
C ARG A 33 -3.68 0.77 -9.07
N ALA A 34 -2.78 -0.08 -8.59
CA ALA A 34 -1.91 -0.86 -9.44
C ALA A 34 -2.72 -1.87 -10.28
N GLN A 35 -3.68 -2.57 -9.66
CA GLN A 35 -4.57 -3.48 -10.38
C GLN A 35 -5.39 -2.75 -11.43
N ILE A 36 -6.02 -1.61 -11.10
CA ILE A 36 -6.79 -0.82 -12.06
C ILE A 36 -5.91 -0.35 -13.22
N ALA A 37 -4.66 0.04 -12.94
CA ALA A 37 -3.72 0.44 -13.99
C ALA A 37 -3.32 -0.75 -14.87
N GLU A 38 -3.15 -1.93 -14.28
CA GLU A 38 -2.89 -3.19 -14.96
C GLU A 38 -4.07 -3.59 -15.86
N ASP A 39 -5.29 -3.62 -15.32
CA ASP A 39 -6.52 -3.95 -16.05
C ASP A 39 -6.72 -3.01 -17.24
N ARG A 40 -6.52 -1.70 -17.04
CA ARG A 40 -6.57 -0.71 -18.13
C ARG A 40 -5.50 -0.91 -19.20
N TYR A 41 -4.31 -1.38 -18.80
CA TYR A 41 -3.22 -1.62 -19.73
C TYR A 41 -3.46 -2.88 -20.58
N TYR A 42 -4.01 -3.93 -19.97
CA TYR A 42 -4.31 -5.20 -20.63
C TYR A 42 -5.72 -5.29 -21.24
N GLY A 43 -6.58 -4.28 -21.03
CA GLY A 43 -7.94 -4.24 -21.56
C GLY A 43 -8.88 -5.28 -20.94
N LEU A 44 -8.61 -5.65 -19.68
CA LEU A 44 -9.44 -6.58 -18.89
C LEU A 44 -10.67 -5.89 -18.28
#